data_AF-A0A957I526-F1
#
_entry.id   AF-A0A957I526-F1
#
_cell.length_a   1.000
_cell.length_b   1.000
_cell.length_c   1.000
_cell.angle_alpha   90.00
_cell.angle_beta   90.00
_cell.angle_gamma   90.00
#
_symmetry.space_group_name_H-M   'P 1'
#
loop_
_entity.id
_entity.type
_entity.pdbx_description
1 polymer ?
#
loop_
_entity_poly.entity_id
_entity_poly.type
_entity_poly.pdbx_seq_one_letter_code
_entity_poly.pdbx_strand_id
1 'polypeptide(L)'
;DASFPTLRDKVIAIAENLEWKTAIPRVHAQLDFLQDVQTEAFWQGVTLPQLEEIRRRLRDLVGHVDRATRQPLYTDFRDDDTFVREVSLPLTTTGVNVAQYRKKVEQFIRAHEDYWAIHRIRAGIPLQASDLTTLEVFFYQADEVGGRAQFEEAFGPQE
;
A
#
# COMPACT_ATOMS: atom_id res chain seq x y z
N ASP A 1 -10.66 -4.32 -18.49
CA ASP A 1 -11.48 -4.38 -17.27
C ASP A 1 -10.62 -3.92 -16.09
N ALA A 2 -10.67 -2.64 -15.74
CA ALA A 2 -9.78 -2.02 -14.74
C ALA A 2 -10.21 -2.28 -13.28
N SER A 3 -11.26 -3.07 -13.09
CA SER A 3 -11.88 -3.35 -11.79
C SER A 3 -11.14 -4.41 -10.98
N PHE A 4 -10.53 -5.41 -11.63
CA PHE A 4 -9.89 -6.52 -10.94
C PHE A 4 -8.61 -6.11 -10.16
N PRO A 5 -7.68 -5.33 -10.74
CA PRO A 5 -6.48 -4.88 -10.00
C PRO A 5 -6.84 -4.05 -8.77
N THR A 6 -7.79 -3.12 -8.91
CA THR A 6 -8.24 -2.27 -7.80
C THR A 6 -8.94 -3.06 -6.69
N LEU A 7 -9.69 -4.11 -7.03
CA LEU A 7 -10.30 -5.01 -6.05
C LEU A 7 -9.26 -5.91 -5.37
N ARG A 8 -8.29 -6.43 -6.13
CA ARG A 8 -7.15 -7.18 -5.60
C ARG A 8 -6.39 -6.36 -4.56
N ASP A 9 -6.05 -5.12 -4.90
CA ASP A 9 -5.25 -4.27 -4.03
C ASP A 9 -5.99 -3.93 -2.72
N LYS A 10 -7.33 -3.83 -2.75
CA LYS A 10 -8.15 -3.72 -1.52
C LYS A 10 -8.05 -4.96 -0.63
N VAL A 11 -8.06 -6.15 -1.22
CA VAL A 11 -7.91 -7.42 -0.48
C VAL A 11 -6.53 -7.52 0.15
N ILE A 12 -5.48 -7.15 -0.59
CA ILE A 12 -4.10 -7.08 -0.11
C ILE A 12 -4.00 -6.11 1.08
N ALA A 13 -4.60 -4.92 0.98
CA ALA A 13 -4.59 -3.93 2.07
C ALA A 13 -5.28 -4.45 3.35
N ILE A 14 -6.36 -5.23 3.21
CA ILE A 14 -7.02 -5.88 4.35
C ILE A 14 -6.08 -6.93 4.98
N ALA A 15 -5.42 -7.76 4.15
CA ALA A 15 -4.49 -8.77 4.63
C ALA A 15 -3.28 -8.15 5.35
N GLU A 16 -2.72 -7.07 4.81
CA GLU A 16 -1.65 -6.30 5.45
C GLU A 16 -2.08 -5.79 6.84
N ASN A 17 -3.26 -5.18 6.95
CA ASN A 17 -3.74 -4.65 8.25
C ASN A 17 -3.91 -5.76 9.30
N LEU A 18 -4.37 -6.94 8.86
CA LEU A 18 -4.52 -8.10 9.72
C LEU A 18 -3.18 -8.69 10.14
N GLU A 19 -2.18 -8.73 9.25
CA GLU A 19 -0.85 -9.29 9.57
C GLU A 19 -0.20 -8.59 10.78
N TRP A 20 -0.36 -7.28 10.94
CA TRP A 20 0.15 -6.55 12.11
C TRP A 20 -0.48 -6.97 13.44
N LYS A 21 -1.59 -7.71 13.42
CA LYS A 21 -2.37 -8.13 14.60
C LYS A 21 -2.06 -9.57 15.01
N THR A 22 -0.78 -9.95 14.95
CA THR A 22 -0.28 -11.28 15.35
C THR A 22 -0.63 -11.67 16.80
N ALA A 23 -0.89 -10.68 17.67
CA ALA A 23 -1.33 -10.90 19.05
C ALA A 23 -2.72 -11.58 19.14
N ILE A 24 -3.53 -11.55 18.08
CA ILE A 24 -4.84 -12.20 18.03
C ILE A 24 -4.65 -13.65 17.58
N PRO A 25 -4.99 -14.66 18.39
CA PRO A 25 -4.73 -16.07 18.05
C PRO A 25 -5.35 -16.53 16.72
N ARG A 26 -6.54 -16.00 16.39
CA ARG A 26 -7.25 -16.34 15.13
C ARG A 26 -6.54 -15.77 13.89
N VAL A 27 -5.92 -14.60 14.03
CA VAL A 27 -5.10 -13.98 12.98
C VAL A 27 -3.78 -14.73 12.84
N HIS A 28 -3.12 -15.02 13.96
CA HIS A 28 -1.87 -15.78 13.97
C HIS A 28 -2.01 -17.15 13.29
N ALA A 29 -3.13 -17.85 13.51
CA ALA A 29 -3.40 -19.13 12.87
C ALA A 29 -3.53 -19.07 11.33
N GLN A 30 -3.70 -17.88 10.76
CA GLN A 30 -3.82 -17.67 9.32
C GLN A 30 -2.68 -16.81 8.73
N LEU A 31 -1.58 -16.63 9.46
CA LEU A 31 -0.47 -15.77 9.03
C LEU A 31 0.12 -16.17 7.67
N ASP A 32 0.45 -17.46 7.50
CA ASP A 32 1.00 -17.97 6.24
C ASP A 32 0.06 -17.67 5.06
N PHE A 33 -1.25 -17.81 5.29
CA PHE A 33 -2.25 -17.50 4.28
C PHE A 33 -2.35 -16.00 3.96
N LEU A 34 -2.27 -15.14 4.99
CA LEU A 34 -2.27 -13.69 4.80
C LEU A 34 -1.04 -13.21 4.04
N GLN A 35 0.11 -13.86 4.24
CA GLN A 35 1.35 -13.56 3.51
C GLN A 35 1.27 -14.01 2.06
N ASP A 36 0.77 -15.22 1.79
CA ASP A 36 0.57 -15.73 0.43
C ASP A 36 -0.34 -14.79 -0.40
N VAL A 37 -1.46 -14.35 0.17
CA VAL A 37 -2.43 -13.45 -0.48
C VAL A 37 -1.81 -12.09 -0.85
N GLN A 38 -0.73 -11.66 -0.20
CA GLN A 38 -0.04 -10.41 -0.54
C GLN A 38 0.94 -10.57 -1.71
N THR A 39 1.29 -11.79 -2.09
CA THR A 39 2.24 -12.03 -3.19
C THR A 39 1.56 -11.91 -4.55
N GLU A 40 2.27 -11.37 -5.54
CA GLU A 40 1.73 -11.26 -6.90
C GLU A 40 1.54 -12.64 -7.54
N ALA A 41 2.41 -13.60 -7.22
CA ALA A 41 2.34 -14.98 -7.70
C ALA A 41 1.01 -15.67 -7.34
N PHE A 42 0.46 -15.41 -6.15
CA PHE A 42 -0.82 -15.96 -5.73
C PHE A 42 -1.99 -15.54 -6.62
N TRP A 43 -1.94 -14.33 -7.17
CA TRP A 43 -2.99 -13.79 -8.03
C TRP A 43 -2.83 -14.19 -9.51
N GLN A 44 -1.68 -14.72 -9.91
CA GLN A 44 -1.45 -15.21 -11.26
C GLN A 44 -2.23 -16.51 -11.49
N GLY A 45 -3.24 -16.45 -12.38
CA GLY A 45 -4.08 -17.61 -12.67
C GLY A 45 -5.06 -17.98 -11.55
N VAL A 46 -5.41 -17.05 -10.67
CA VAL A 46 -6.35 -17.30 -9.57
C VAL A 46 -7.71 -17.75 -10.10
N THR A 47 -8.23 -18.81 -9.49
CA THR A 47 -9.51 -19.42 -9.87
C THR A 47 -10.65 -18.95 -8.96
N LEU A 48 -11.89 -19.05 -9.44
CA LEU A 48 -13.08 -18.70 -8.65
C LEU A 48 -13.15 -19.41 -7.29
N PRO A 49 -12.85 -20.73 -7.17
CA PRO A 49 -12.82 -21.40 -5.87
C PRO A 49 -11.79 -20.81 -4.90
N GLN A 50 -10.62 -20.39 -5.39
CA GLN A 50 -9.60 -19.75 -4.56
C GLN A 50 -10.06 -18.38 -4.06
N LEU A 51 -10.71 -17.58 -4.92
CA LEU A 51 -11.30 -16.30 -4.51
C LEU A 51 -12.37 -16.46 -3.43
N GLU A 52 -13.18 -17.51 -3.54
CA GLU A 52 -14.21 -17.83 -2.56
C GLU A 52 -13.60 -18.26 -1.22
N GLU A 53 -12.50 -19.01 -1.24
CA GLU A 53 -11.77 -19.38 -0.02
C GLU A 53 -11.20 -18.14 0.69
N ILE A 54 -10.59 -17.21 -0.06
CA ILE A 54 -10.12 -15.93 0.47
C ILE A 54 -11.24 -15.17 1.14
N ARG A 55 -12.38 -15.05 0.46
CA ARG A 55 -13.54 -14.31 0.96
C ARG A 55 -14.06 -14.88 2.28
N ARG A 56 -14.10 -16.20 2.43
CA ARG A 56 -14.53 -16.86 3.68
C ARG A 56 -13.55 -16.61 4.82
N ARG A 57 -12.26 -16.87 4.59
CA ARG A 57 -11.22 -16.70 5.63
C ARG A 57 -11.11 -15.26 6.09
N LEU A 58 -11.06 -14.31 5.15
CA LEU A 58 -10.98 -12.89 5.49
C LEU A 58 -12.24 -12.39 6.19
N ARG A 59 -13.42 -12.88 5.84
CA ARG A 59 -14.68 -12.45 6.50
C ARG A 59 -14.64 -12.65 8.01
N ASP A 60 -14.07 -13.76 8.47
CA ASP A 60 -13.97 -14.06 9.90
C ASP A 60 -12.93 -13.18 10.62
N LEU A 61 -11.98 -12.61 9.88
CA LEU A 61 -10.91 -11.77 10.41
C LEU A 61 -11.17 -10.26 10.26
N VAL A 62 -11.98 -9.83 9.30
CA VAL A 62 -12.25 -8.42 8.98
C VAL A 62 -12.73 -7.61 10.19
N GLY A 63 -13.38 -8.23 11.17
CA GLY A 63 -13.78 -7.57 12.41
C GLY A 63 -12.62 -7.01 13.24
N HIS A 64 -11.40 -7.49 13.02
CA HIS A 64 -10.19 -7.04 13.70
C HIS A 64 -9.44 -5.94 12.95
N VAL A 65 -9.85 -5.62 11.72
CA VAL A 65 -9.23 -4.54 10.92
C VAL A 65 -9.48 -3.21 11.62
N ASP A 66 -8.43 -2.41 11.77
CA ASP A 66 -8.59 -1.07 12.32
C ASP A 66 -9.48 -0.25 11.40
N ARG A 67 -10.58 0.26 11.94
CA ARG A 67 -11.42 1.19 11.20
C ARG A 67 -10.59 2.45 11.00
N ALA A 68 -10.16 2.71 9.77
CA ALA A 68 -9.70 4.03 9.38
C ALA A 68 -10.72 5.03 9.93
N THR A 69 -10.24 6.07 10.63
CA THR A 69 -11.07 7.10 11.26
C THR A 69 -11.98 7.70 10.19
N ARG A 70 -13.18 7.15 10.03
CA ARG A 70 -14.16 7.63 9.07
C ARG A 70 -14.63 8.96 9.61
N GLN A 71 -14.45 10.04 8.85
CA GLN A 71 -15.07 11.32 9.20
C GLN A 71 -16.55 11.07 9.45
N PRO A 72 -17.12 11.54 10.57
CA PRO A 72 -18.54 11.36 10.83
C PRO A 72 -19.33 12.07 9.73
N LEU A 73 -19.90 11.28 8.82
CA LEU A 73 -20.80 11.78 7.79
C LEU A 73 -22.15 12.02 8.47
N TYR A 74 -22.46 13.27 8.78
CA TYR A 74 -23.79 13.65 9.20
C TYR A 74 -24.68 13.70 7.95
N THR A 75 -25.49 12.66 7.77
CA THR A 75 -26.53 12.65 6.73
C THR A 75 -27.86 12.92 7.42
N ASP A 76 -28.41 14.12 7.23
CA ASP A 76 -29.78 14.45 7.63
C ASP A 76 -30.74 13.79 6.63
N PHE A 77 -31.25 12.60 6.99
CA PHE A 77 -32.27 11.92 6.21
C PHE A 77 -33.62 12.57 6.52
N ARG A 78 -34.01 13.55 5.69
CA ARG A 78 -35.40 13.99 5.61
C ARG A 78 -36.14 13.04 4.71
N ASP A 79 -37.26 12.48 5.19
CA ASP A 79 -38.23 11.77 4.35
C ASP A 79 -38.85 12.79 3.40
N ASP A 80 -38.17 13.03 2.28
CA ASP A 80 -38.73 13.69 1.12
C ASP A 80 -38.72 12.66 -0.01
N ASP A 81 -39.91 12.41 -0.54
CA ASP A 81 -40.24 11.36 -1.49
C ASP A 81 -39.70 11.69 -2.91
N THR A 82 -38.40 11.96 -3.00
CA THR A 82 -37.76 12.43 -4.23
C THR A 82 -36.57 11.57 -4.65
N PHE A 83 -36.70 11.13 -5.90
CA PHE A 83 -35.85 10.25 -6.71
C PHE A 83 -34.38 10.12 -6.32
N VAL A 84 -33.92 8.85 -6.39
CA VAL A 84 -32.51 8.43 -6.37
C VAL A 84 -31.68 9.33 -7.27
N ARG A 85 -30.82 10.16 -6.68
CA ARG A 85 -29.80 10.91 -7.40
C ARG A 85 -28.50 10.13 -7.32
N GLU A 86 -27.98 9.66 -8.45
CA GLU A 86 -26.61 9.14 -8.52
C GLU A 86 -25.64 10.27 -8.14
N VAL A 87 -25.01 10.14 -6.98
CA VAL A 87 -23.90 10.99 -6.59
C VAL A 87 -22.62 10.29 -7.06
N SER A 88 -21.96 10.90 -8.04
CA SER A 88 -20.61 10.50 -8.44
C SER A 88 -19.64 10.80 -7.29
N LEU A 89 -19.18 9.74 -6.61
CA LEU A 89 -18.06 9.84 -5.70
C LEU A 89 -16.80 10.12 -6.52
N PRO A 90 -15.96 11.10 -6.15
CA PRO A 90 -14.69 11.29 -6.83
C PRO A 90 -13.87 10.00 -6.65
N LEU A 91 -13.65 9.30 -7.76
CA LEU A 91 -12.71 8.20 -7.84
C LEU A 91 -11.38 8.70 -7.30
N THR A 92 -10.97 8.18 -6.14
CA THR A 92 -9.61 8.36 -5.64
C THR A 92 -8.69 7.89 -6.77
N THR A 93 -8.00 8.84 -7.39
CA THR A 93 -7.11 8.59 -8.50
C THR A 93 -6.12 7.52 -8.08
N THR A 94 -6.06 6.44 -8.87
CA THR A 94 -4.97 5.47 -8.89
C THR A 94 -3.68 6.19 -9.25
N GLY A 95 -3.12 6.92 -8.29
CA GLY A 95 -1.70 7.22 -8.26
C GLY A 95 -1.00 6.11 -7.50
N VAL A 96 0.26 5.84 -7.84
CA VAL A 96 1.19 4.99 -7.09
C VAL A 96 0.84 5.01 -5.60
N ASN A 97 0.56 3.84 -5.03
CA ASN A 97 0.29 3.70 -3.60
C ASN A 97 1.55 4.17 -2.85
N VAL A 98 1.51 5.41 -2.35
CA VAL A 98 2.63 6.08 -1.68
C VAL A 98 3.18 5.23 -0.53
N ALA A 99 2.31 4.46 0.13
CA ALA A 99 2.72 3.56 1.21
C ALA A 99 3.55 2.37 0.69
N GLN A 100 3.19 1.79 -0.46
CA GLN A 100 3.97 0.72 -1.09
C GLN A 100 5.27 1.23 -1.69
N TYR A 101 5.25 2.41 -2.33
CA TYR A 101 6.46 3.06 -2.81
C TYR A 101 7.43 3.32 -1.64
N ARG A 102 6.93 3.90 -0.55
CA ARG A 102 7.71 4.11 0.67
C ARG A 102 8.30 2.80 1.24
N LYS A 103 7.53 1.71 1.30
CA LYS A 103 8.04 0.40 1.75
C LYS A 103 9.19 -0.10 0.86
N LYS A 104 9.06 0.00 -0.47
CA LYS A 104 10.12 -0.39 -1.42
C LYS A 104 11.38 0.46 -1.22
N VAL A 105 11.22 1.77 -1.10
CA VAL A 105 12.31 2.72 -0.82
C VAL A 105 13.02 2.40 0.50
N GLU A 106 12.27 2.19 1.58
CA GLU A 106 12.84 1.87 2.89
C GLU A 106 13.60 0.55 2.87
N GLN A 107 13.07 -0.47 2.18
CA GLN A 107 13.76 -1.75 2.00
C GLN A 107 15.06 -1.58 1.20
N PHE A 108 15.03 -0.81 0.11
CA PHE A 108 16.21 -0.53 -0.70
C PHE A 108 17.29 0.21 0.07
N ILE A 109 16.92 1.21 0.88
CA ILE A 109 17.86 1.96 1.74
C ILE A 109 18.49 1.03 2.78
N ARG A 110 17.72 0.13 3.40
CA ARG A 110 18.23 -0.86 4.37
C ARG A 110 19.16 -1.89 3.73
N ALA A 111 18.91 -2.26 2.48
CA ALA A 111 19.78 -3.18 1.75
C ALA A 111 21.13 -2.53 1.37
N HIS A 112 21.19 -1.19 1.29
CA HIS A 112 22.35 -0.43 0.84
C HIS A 112 22.89 0.53 1.92
N GLU A 113 22.89 0.09 3.18
CA GLU A 113 23.44 0.86 4.31
C GLU A 113 24.94 1.15 4.17
N ASP A 114 25.66 0.33 3.41
CA ASP A 114 27.09 0.48 3.13
C ASP A 114 27.40 1.65 2.18
N TYR A 115 26.37 2.28 1.59
CA TYR A 115 26.56 3.42 0.72
C TYR A 115 26.95 4.67 1.51
N TRP A 116 28.06 5.28 1.14
CA TRP A 116 28.68 6.38 1.88
C TRP A 116 27.72 7.56 2.16
N ALA A 117 26.86 7.92 1.21
CA ALA A 117 25.90 9.01 1.38
C ALA A 117 24.72 8.63 2.31
N ILE A 118 24.26 7.37 2.27
CA ILE A 118 23.23 6.85 3.21
C ILE A 118 23.80 6.79 4.63
N HIS A 119 25.05 6.33 4.77
CA HIS A 119 25.74 6.30 6.05
C HIS A 119 25.84 7.69 6.69
N ARG A 120 26.14 8.73 5.90
CA ARG A 120 26.20 10.12 6.40
C ARG A 120 24.85 10.63 6.89
N ILE A 121 23.78 10.35 6.15
CA ILE A 121 22.40 10.67 6.58
C ILE A 121 22.11 10.02 7.93
N ARG A 122 22.43 8.73 8.07
CA ARG A 122 22.18 7.97 9.30
C ARG A 122 23.02 8.43 10.48
N ALA A 123 24.27 8.81 10.24
CA ALA A 123 25.19 9.31 11.25
C ALA A 123 24.99 10.80 11.61
N GLY A 124 24.03 11.49 10.97
CA GLY A 124 23.76 12.92 11.19
C GLY A 124 24.89 13.84 10.71
N ILE A 125 25.70 13.37 9.76
CA ILE A 125 26.81 14.14 9.19
C ILE A 125 26.24 15.05 8.09
N PRO A 126 26.57 16.36 8.07
CA PRO A 126 26.05 17.29 7.06
C PRO A 126 26.40 16.81 5.66
N LEU A 127 25.47 16.80 4.71
CA LEU A 127 25.68 16.37 3.32
C LEU A 127 26.40 17.46 2.51
N GLN A 128 27.25 17.05 1.56
CA GLN A 128 27.80 17.95 0.54
C GLN A 128 26.97 17.86 -0.75
N ALA A 129 27.12 18.84 -1.64
CA ALA A 129 26.40 18.85 -2.92
C ALA A 129 26.70 17.61 -3.77
N SER A 130 27.91 17.07 -3.71
CA SER A 130 28.29 15.83 -4.40
C SER A 130 27.56 14.60 -3.85
N ASP A 131 27.25 14.55 -2.55
CA ASP A 131 26.46 13.46 -1.96
C ASP A 131 25.05 13.41 -2.54
N LEU A 132 24.43 14.57 -2.74
CA LEU A 132 23.05 14.66 -3.25
C LEU A 132 22.96 14.12 -4.67
N THR A 133 23.86 14.57 -5.55
CA THR A 133 23.93 14.05 -6.93
C THR A 133 24.19 12.54 -6.94
N THR A 134 25.02 12.08 -6.02
CA THR A 134 25.37 10.67 -5.89
C THR A 134 24.17 9.84 -5.40
N LEU A 135 23.37 10.39 -4.47
CA LEU A 135 22.13 9.79 -3.98
C LEU A 135 21.07 9.72 -5.09
N GLU A 136 20.90 10.79 -5.85
CA GLU A 136 19.94 10.85 -6.97
C GLU A 136 20.27 9.80 -8.03
N VAL A 137 21.54 9.74 -8.46
CA VAL A 137 21.98 8.75 -9.45
C VAL A 137 21.76 7.34 -8.93
N PHE A 138 22.15 7.08 -7.67
CA PHE A 138 21.99 5.78 -7.03
C PHE A 138 20.53 5.34 -6.93
N PHE A 139 19.65 6.27 -6.57
CA PHE A 139 18.23 5.99 -6.36
C PHE A 139 17.45 5.88 -7.67
N TYR A 140 17.77 6.71 -8.67
CA TYR A 140 17.08 6.69 -9.96
C TYR A 140 17.59 5.61 -10.92
N GLN A 141 18.80 5.08 -10.72
CA GLN A 141 19.32 3.95 -11.50
C GLN A 141 18.91 2.58 -10.94
N ALA A 142 18.32 2.52 -9.75
CA ALA A 142 17.87 1.27 -9.15
C ALA A 142 16.49 0.88 -9.70
N ASP A 143 16.45 -0.20 -10.49
CA ASP A 143 15.20 -0.77 -11.04
C ASP A 143 14.18 -1.15 -9.94
N GLU A 144 14.65 -1.46 -8.73
CA GLU A 144 13.82 -1.88 -7.59
C GLU A 144 12.94 -0.76 -7.01
N VAL A 145 13.35 0.49 -7.17
CA VAL A 145 12.71 1.67 -6.55
C VAL A 145 11.83 2.43 -7.54
N GLY A 146 11.79 2.02 -8.81
CA GLY A 146 10.84 2.56 -9.77
C GLY A 146 11.23 3.89 -10.42
N GLY A 147 12.51 4.27 -10.35
CA GLY A 147 13.06 5.43 -11.05
C GLY A 147 12.41 6.78 -10.70
N ARG A 148 12.82 7.81 -11.43
CA ARG A 148 12.35 9.20 -11.21
C ARG A 148 10.84 9.38 -11.44
N ALA A 149 10.28 8.65 -12.40
CA ALA A 149 8.85 8.78 -12.75
C ALA A 149 7.92 8.31 -11.62
N GLN A 150 8.20 7.17 -10.96
CA GLN A 150 7.37 6.71 -9.83
C GLN A 150 7.56 7.58 -8.58
N PHE A 151 8.74 8.17 -8.41
CA PHE A 151 8.98 9.16 -7.36
C PHE A 151 8.11 10.41 -7.56
N GLU A 152 8.14 11.00 -8.76
CA GLU A 152 7.34 12.20 -9.09
C GLU A 152 5.84 11.93 -9.04
N GLU A 153 5.40 10.71 -9.37
CA GLU A 153 4.00 10.30 -9.22
C GLU A 153 3.59 10.13 -7.75
N ALA A 154 4.47 9.61 -6.89
CA ALA A 154 4.18 9.36 -5.47
C ALA A 154 4.29 10.62 -4.59
N PHE A 155 5.24 11.52 -4.89
CA PHE A 155 5.56 12.68 -4.03
C PHE A 155 5.41 14.04 -4.73
N GLY A 156 5.16 14.07 -6.05
CA GLY A 156 5.09 15.30 -6.84
C GLY A 156 6.46 15.78 -7.34
N PRO A 157 6.49 16.74 -8.29
CA PRO A 157 7.72 17.35 -8.76
C PRO A 157 8.38 18.17 -7.64
N GLN A 158 9.69 18.03 -7.49
CA GLN A 158 10.49 18.89 -6.61
C GLN A 158 11.02 20.08 -7.42
N GLU A 159 10.71 21.31 -6.97
CA GLU A 159 11.31 22.56 -7.47
C GLU A 159 12.69 22.82 -6.86
#